data_AF-A0A2S0LUP1-F1
#
_entry.id   AF-A0A2S0LUP1-F1
#
_cell.length_a   1.000
_cell.length_b   1.000
_cell.length_c   1.000
_cell.angle_alpha   90.00
_cell.angle_beta   90.00
_cell.angle_gamma   90.00
#
_symmetry.space_group_name_H-M   'P 1'
#
loop_
_entity.id
_entity.type
_entity.pdbx_description
1 polymer ?
#
loop_
_entity_poly.entity_id
_entity_poly.type
_entity_poly.pdbx_seq_one_letter_code
_entity_poly.pdbx_strand_id
1 'polypeptide(L)'
;MRAGPPQRRANPIVHCMIADAVATLAPFPSLPEVKWSTDPIEDNVSSDSELSAALVTLEGATISSPIHVLLFHRGKFLGTATDQAIPGVQLLDNASTSTEVAIAFKELGTPHAGQPTWTGTATFRWLDSRVYRSGELPYGITSSFPRRGDGK
;
A
#
# COMPACT_ATOMS: atom_id res chain seq x y z
N MET A 1 -21.38 26.87 -10.93
CA MET A 1 -21.65 25.58 -10.25
C MET A 1 -20.36 24.78 -10.29
N ARG A 2 -19.60 24.69 -9.19
CA ARG A 2 -18.41 23.83 -9.12
C ARG A 2 -18.88 22.46 -8.64
N ALA A 3 -18.82 21.47 -9.53
CA ALA A 3 -18.95 20.07 -9.12
C ALA A 3 -17.83 19.79 -8.10
N GLY A 4 -18.20 19.39 -6.89
CA GLY A 4 -17.25 18.78 -5.97
C GLY A 4 -16.64 17.53 -6.61
N PRO A 5 -15.43 17.13 -6.23
CA PRO A 5 -14.85 15.88 -6.72
C PRO A 5 -15.87 14.75 -6.48
N PRO A 6 -16.03 13.78 -7.41
CA PRO A 6 -16.92 12.66 -7.20
C PRO A 6 -16.49 11.96 -5.91
N GLN A 7 -17.30 12.09 -4.85
CA GLN A 7 -17.18 11.22 -3.69
C GLN A 7 -17.39 9.80 -4.23
N ARG A 8 -16.28 9.05 -4.40
CA ARG A 8 -16.33 7.58 -4.52
C ARG A 8 -17.22 7.15 -3.36
N ARG A 9 -18.46 6.72 -3.65
CA ARG A 9 -19.32 6.16 -2.62
C ARG A 9 -18.51 5.05 -1.96
N ALA A 10 -18.43 5.05 -0.62
CA ALA A 10 -17.85 3.94 0.11
C ALA A 10 -18.50 2.66 -0.41
N ASN A 11 -17.72 1.86 -1.15
CA ASN A 11 -18.21 0.60 -1.69
C ASN A 11 -18.12 -0.41 -0.53
N PRO A 12 -19.25 -0.84 0.05
CA PRO A 12 -19.23 -1.72 1.23
C PRO A 12 -18.49 -3.03 0.96
N ILE A 13 -18.44 -3.47 -0.31
CA ILE A 13 -17.67 -4.64 -0.73
C ILE A 13 -16.17 -4.38 -0.58
N VAL A 14 -15.68 -3.21 -1.02
CA VAL A 14 -14.25 -2.84 -0.91
C VAL A 14 -13.84 -2.75 0.56
N HIS A 15 -14.67 -2.16 1.41
CA HIS A 15 -14.39 -2.10 2.85
C HIS A 15 -14.26 -3.51 3.45
N CYS A 16 -15.13 -4.44 3.06
CA CYS A 16 -15.04 -5.84 3.52
C CYS A 16 -13.75 -6.53 3.03
N MET A 17 -13.33 -6.29 1.77
CA MET A 17 -12.06 -6.82 1.24
C MET A 17 -10.85 -6.34 2.03
N ILE A 18 -10.82 -5.06 2.39
CA ILE A 18 -9.74 -4.47 3.19
C ILE A 18 -9.78 -5.00 4.62
N ALA A 19 -10.97 -5.09 5.23
CA ALA A 19 -11.13 -5.62 6.58
C ALA A 19 -10.67 -7.08 6.69
N ASP A 20 -10.99 -7.92 5.70
CA ASP A 20 -10.52 -9.31 5.62
C ASP A 20 -8.99 -9.38 5.51
N ALA A 21 -8.38 -8.57 4.64
CA ALA A 21 -6.93 -8.47 4.52
C ALA A 21 -6.28 -8.02 5.84
N VAL A 22 -6.82 -6.99 6.48
CA VAL A 22 -6.33 -6.46 7.77
C VAL A 22 -6.36 -7.52 8.86
N ALA A 23 -7.37 -8.38 8.89
CA ALA A 23 -7.47 -9.48 9.86
C ALA A 23 -6.35 -10.52 9.75
N THR A 24 -5.64 -10.58 8.61
CA THR A 24 -4.50 -11.49 8.40
C THR A 24 -3.16 -10.88 8.81
N LEU A 25 -3.11 -9.57 9.10
CA LEU A 25 -1.88 -8.89 9.47
C LEU A 25 -1.45 -9.25 10.88
N ALA A 26 -0.14 -9.45 11.07
CA ALA A 26 0.42 -9.53 12.41
C ALA A 26 0.29 -8.18 13.14
N PRO A 27 0.16 -8.17 14.48
CA PRO A 27 0.21 -6.93 15.26
C PRO A 27 1.50 -6.16 15.01
N PHE A 28 1.45 -4.83 15.11
CA PHE A 28 2.66 -4.03 14.96
C PHE A 28 3.60 -4.26 16.17
N PRO A 29 4.87 -4.66 15.98
CA PRO A 29 5.73 -5.12 17.08
C PRO A 29 5.93 -4.10 18.20
N SER A 30 6.01 -2.80 17.86
CA SER A 30 6.26 -1.75 18.85
C SER A 30 5.00 -1.28 19.59
N LEU A 31 3.80 -1.61 19.08
CA LEU A 31 2.51 -1.23 19.66
C LEU A 31 1.50 -2.40 19.46
N PRO A 32 1.73 -3.56 20.09
CA PRO A 32 0.95 -4.76 19.82
C PRO A 32 -0.51 -4.66 20.29
N GLU A 33 -0.82 -3.70 21.17
CA GLU A 33 -2.18 -3.42 21.64
C GLU A 33 -3.00 -2.55 20.67
N VAL A 34 -2.35 -1.85 19.74
CA VAL A 34 -3.00 -0.97 18.77
C VAL A 34 -3.35 -1.77 17.53
N LYS A 35 -4.61 -1.69 17.11
CA LYS A 35 -5.10 -2.41 15.93
C LYS A 35 -4.73 -1.66 14.65
N TRP A 36 -4.62 -2.43 13.57
CA TRP A 36 -4.65 -1.89 12.22
C TRP A 36 -6.07 -1.36 11.91
N SER A 37 -6.14 -0.18 11.30
CA SER A 37 -7.38 0.42 10.80
C SER A 37 -7.90 -0.36 9.60
N THR A 38 -9.20 -0.64 9.58
CA THR A 38 -9.90 -1.18 8.40
C THR A 38 -10.29 -0.09 7.41
N ASP A 39 -10.22 1.17 7.82
CA ASP A 39 -10.38 2.33 6.96
C ASP A 39 -9.02 2.70 6.36
N PRO A 40 -8.84 2.58 5.04
CA PRO A 40 -7.57 2.89 4.39
C PRO A 40 -7.31 4.39 4.36
N ILE A 41 -6.03 4.77 4.36
CA ILE A 41 -5.59 6.14 4.09
C ILE A 41 -5.86 6.49 2.61
N GLU A 42 -5.48 5.57 1.73
CA GLU A 42 -5.65 5.65 0.28
C GLU A 42 -5.95 4.25 -0.24
N ASP A 43 -6.83 4.14 -1.24
CA ASP A 43 -7.09 2.87 -1.91
C ASP A 43 -7.48 3.07 -3.37
N ASN A 44 -7.19 2.04 -4.17
CA ASN A 44 -7.76 1.86 -5.50
C ASN A 44 -8.30 0.44 -5.70
N VAL A 45 -8.71 -0.21 -4.60
CA VAL A 45 -9.19 -1.59 -4.60
C VAL A 45 -10.37 -1.75 -5.56
N SER A 46 -10.26 -2.76 -6.42
CA SER A 46 -11.27 -3.06 -7.43
C SER A 46 -11.33 -4.56 -7.72
N SER A 47 -12.54 -5.08 -7.90
CA SER A 47 -12.77 -6.44 -8.41
C SER A 47 -12.45 -6.59 -9.89
N ASP A 48 -12.46 -5.49 -10.65
CA ASP A 48 -12.24 -5.48 -12.10
C ASP A 48 -10.76 -5.31 -12.47
N SER A 49 -9.94 -4.88 -11.51
CA SER A 49 -8.50 -4.76 -11.69
C SER A 49 -7.78 -6.07 -11.35
N GLU A 50 -6.86 -6.48 -12.21
CA GLU A 50 -5.93 -7.58 -11.91
C GLU A 50 -4.95 -7.23 -10.80
N LEU A 51 -4.64 -5.95 -10.60
CA LEU A 51 -3.90 -5.51 -9.44
C LEU A 51 -4.47 -4.20 -8.92
N SER A 52 -4.64 -4.13 -7.61
CA SER A 52 -5.05 -2.93 -6.89
C SER A 52 -4.47 -2.95 -5.48
N ALA A 53 -4.55 -1.84 -4.76
CA ALA A 53 -3.96 -1.70 -3.45
C ALA A 53 -4.77 -0.84 -2.47
N ALA A 54 -4.51 -1.07 -1.19
CA ALA A 54 -4.97 -0.22 -0.09
C ALA A 54 -3.82 0.06 0.87
N LEU A 55 -3.73 1.30 1.36
CA LEU A 55 -2.78 1.71 2.39
C LEU A 55 -3.49 1.75 3.73
N VAL A 56 -3.06 0.91 4.67
CA VAL A 56 -3.62 0.85 6.03
C VAL A 56 -2.57 1.22 7.06
N THR A 57 -3.00 1.84 8.14
CA THR A 57 -2.15 2.24 9.27
C THR A 57 -2.81 1.86 10.58
N LEU A 58 -2.17 2.18 11.70
CA LEU A 58 -2.70 1.92 13.03
C LEU A 58 -3.89 2.86 13.36
N GLU A 59 -4.81 2.41 14.20
CA GLU A 59 -5.84 3.28 14.76
C GLU A 59 -5.18 4.46 15.53
N GLY A 60 -5.67 5.68 15.30
CA GLY A 60 -5.09 6.89 15.90
C GLY A 60 -3.74 7.32 15.30
N ALA A 61 -3.40 6.85 14.10
CA ALA A 61 -2.16 7.17 13.41
C ALA A 61 -1.88 8.67 13.24
N THR A 62 -0.59 8.99 13.27
CA THR A 62 0.01 10.27 12.92
C THR A 62 0.89 10.13 11.66
N ILE A 63 1.47 11.23 11.17
CA ILE A 63 2.30 11.24 9.95
C ILE A 63 3.47 10.24 9.99
N SER A 64 4.03 9.98 11.17
CA SER A 64 5.14 9.03 11.36
C SER A 64 4.69 7.60 11.64
N SER A 65 3.40 7.31 11.56
CA SER A 65 2.87 5.97 11.83
C SER A 65 3.21 5.00 10.69
N PRO A 66 3.40 3.72 11.01
CA PRO A 66 3.69 2.71 10.01
C PRO A 66 2.49 2.50 9.08
N ILE A 67 2.76 2.25 7.81
CA ILE A 67 1.77 1.99 6.78
C ILE A 67 2.08 0.64 6.13
N HIS A 68 1.07 -0.23 6.05
CA HIS A 68 1.09 -1.40 5.18
C HIS A 68 0.46 -1.04 3.83
N VAL A 69 1.09 -1.49 2.75
CA VAL A 69 0.47 -1.52 1.42
C VAL A 69 -0.05 -2.92 1.18
N LEU A 70 -1.36 -3.08 1.15
CA LEU A 70 -2.05 -4.33 0.88
C LEU A 70 -2.25 -4.45 -0.63
N LEU A 71 -1.81 -5.55 -1.25
CA LEU A 71 -2.03 -5.80 -2.68
C LEU A 71 -3.17 -6.80 -2.89
N PHE A 72 -4.00 -6.53 -3.88
CA PHE A 72 -5.17 -7.33 -4.23
C PHE A 72 -5.19 -7.69 -5.71
N HIS A 73 -5.55 -8.94 -6.02
CA HIS A 73 -5.89 -9.38 -7.38
C HIS A 73 -7.39 -9.60 -7.47
N ARG A 74 -8.09 -8.78 -8.25
CA ARG A 74 -9.56 -8.86 -8.42
C ARG A 74 -10.29 -8.90 -7.08
N GLY A 75 -9.89 -8.00 -6.17
CA GLY A 75 -10.43 -7.89 -4.81
C GLY A 75 -9.99 -8.98 -3.82
N LYS A 76 -9.16 -9.95 -4.22
CA LYS A 76 -8.59 -10.96 -3.31
C LYS A 76 -7.22 -10.53 -2.80
N PHE A 77 -7.03 -10.56 -1.48
CA PHE A 77 -5.77 -10.20 -0.87
C PHE A 77 -4.63 -11.16 -1.28
N LEU A 78 -3.50 -10.59 -1.69
CA LEU A 78 -2.30 -11.34 -2.09
C LEU A 78 -1.19 -11.31 -1.05
N GLY A 79 -1.13 -10.24 -0.25
CA GLY A 79 -0.02 -9.98 0.66
C GLY A 79 0.36 -8.50 0.70
N THR A 80 1.38 -8.19 1.49
CA THR A 80 1.88 -6.83 1.67
C THR A 80 3.00 -6.51 0.69
N ALA A 81 2.99 -5.29 0.12
CA ALA A 81 3.99 -4.87 -0.87
C ALA A 81 5.41 -4.86 -0.29
N THR A 82 5.54 -4.57 1.00
CA THR A 82 6.77 -4.67 1.81
C THR A 82 6.55 -5.66 2.95
N ASP A 83 7.61 -6.34 3.39
CA ASP A 83 7.52 -7.35 4.46
C ASP A 83 7.22 -6.74 5.84
N GLN A 84 7.45 -5.43 5.98
CA GLN A 84 7.19 -4.65 7.18
C GLN A 84 6.44 -3.37 6.83
N ALA A 85 5.67 -2.86 7.79
CA ALA A 85 5.01 -1.57 7.68
C ALA A 85 5.98 -0.43 8.00
N ILE A 86 5.95 0.63 7.20
CA ILE A 86 6.87 1.77 7.31
C ILE A 86 6.12 3.08 7.10
N PRO A 87 6.61 4.21 7.67
CA PRO A 87 6.03 5.51 7.40
C PRO A 87 6.40 6.01 5.99
N GLY A 88 5.80 7.13 5.58
CA GLY A 88 6.20 7.81 4.34
C GLY A 88 5.83 7.05 3.08
N VAL A 89 4.69 6.36 3.08
CA VAL A 89 4.18 5.62 1.92
C VAL A 89 3.01 6.36 1.30
N GLN A 90 2.96 6.40 -0.02
CA GLN A 90 1.86 7.03 -0.76
C GLN A 90 1.49 6.20 -2.00
N LEU A 91 0.19 6.06 -2.25
CA LEU A 91 -0.32 5.44 -3.47
C LEU A 91 -0.27 6.44 -4.63
N LEU A 92 0.41 6.08 -5.71
CA LEU A 92 0.41 6.87 -6.95
C LEU A 92 -0.71 6.39 -7.86
N ASP A 93 -1.96 6.74 -7.54
CA ASP A 93 -3.14 6.26 -8.27
C ASP A 93 -3.11 6.66 -9.76
N ASN A 94 -2.60 7.86 -10.07
CA ASN A 94 -2.44 8.34 -11.45
C ASN A 94 -1.39 7.58 -12.27
N ALA A 95 -0.44 6.90 -11.61
CA ALA A 95 0.55 6.04 -12.24
C ALA A 95 0.19 4.55 -12.13
N SER A 96 -0.94 4.24 -11.47
CA SER A 96 -1.46 2.89 -11.34
C SER A 96 -2.44 2.58 -12.49
N THR A 97 -2.53 1.32 -12.87
CA THR A 97 -3.43 0.81 -13.91
C THR A 97 -4.18 -0.42 -13.39
N SER A 98 -5.03 -1.04 -14.22
CA SER A 98 -5.72 -2.27 -13.83
C SER A 98 -4.80 -3.46 -13.58
N THR A 99 -3.52 -3.42 -13.98
CA THR A 99 -2.57 -4.53 -13.83
C THR A 99 -1.32 -4.14 -13.04
N GLU A 100 -1.23 -2.87 -12.61
CA GLU A 100 -0.02 -2.28 -12.07
C GLU A 100 -0.35 -1.28 -10.96
N VAL A 101 0.37 -1.34 -9.85
CA VAL A 101 0.25 -0.41 -8.72
C VAL A 101 1.59 0.26 -8.52
N ALA A 102 1.60 1.59 -8.52
CA ALA A 102 2.79 2.39 -8.24
C ALA A 102 2.71 2.97 -6.83
N ILE A 103 3.78 2.79 -6.05
CA ILE A 103 3.91 3.23 -4.67
C ILE A 103 5.12 4.13 -4.54
N ALA A 104 4.93 5.34 -4.01
CA ALA A 104 6.01 6.21 -3.61
C ALA A 104 6.38 5.94 -2.15
N PHE A 105 7.68 5.92 -1.90
CA PHE A 105 8.29 5.82 -0.60
C PHE A 105 9.14 7.06 -0.33
N LYS A 106 9.11 7.55 0.90
CA LYS A 106 10.00 8.61 1.37
C LYS A 106 10.50 8.28 2.77
N GLU A 107 11.79 8.52 2.99
CA GLU A 107 12.34 8.54 4.33
C GLU A 107 12.06 9.94 4.92
N LEU A 108 11.35 9.97 6.06
CA LEU A 108 10.92 11.23 6.66
C LEU A 108 12.14 12.04 7.14
N GLY A 109 12.14 13.35 6.86
CA GLY A 109 13.18 14.26 7.32
C GLY A 109 13.14 14.52 8.83
N THR A 110 14.08 15.33 9.33
CA THR A 110 14.07 15.84 10.71
C THR A 110 13.87 17.36 10.73
N PRO A 111 12.80 17.89 11.36
CA PRO A 111 11.64 17.17 11.92
C PRO A 111 10.85 16.44 10.80
N HIS A 112 9.91 15.55 11.14
CA HIS A 112 9.17 14.73 10.16
C HIS A 112 8.49 15.52 9.01
N ALA A 113 8.24 16.83 9.19
CA ALA A 113 7.71 17.74 8.18
C ALA A 113 8.77 18.37 7.26
N GLY A 114 10.05 18.11 7.52
CA GLY A 114 11.19 18.58 6.73
C GLY A 114 11.34 17.83 5.40
N GLN A 115 12.35 18.23 4.63
CA GLN A 115 12.64 17.56 3.36
C GLN A 115 13.01 16.09 3.60
N PRO A 116 12.45 15.16 2.82
CA PRO A 116 12.80 13.75 2.92
C PRO A 116 14.28 13.56 2.56
N THR A 117 14.96 12.70 3.32
CA THR A 117 16.37 12.34 3.10
C THR A 117 16.54 11.43 1.89
N TRP A 118 15.49 10.67 1.55
CA TRP A 118 15.43 9.81 0.39
C TRP A 118 13.99 9.69 -0.12
N THR A 119 13.84 9.58 -1.44
CA THR A 119 12.56 9.25 -2.08
C THR A 119 12.80 8.21 -3.16
N GLY A 120 11.84 7.31 -3.34
CA GLY A 120 11.88 6.30 -4.39
C GLY A 120 10.49 5.82 -4.74
N THR A 121 10.37 5.20 -5.91
CA THR A 121 9.10 4.62 -6.36
C THR A 121 9.33 3.15 -6.65
N ALA A 122 8.43 2.31 -6.16
CA ALA A 122 8.33 0.92 -6.57
C ALA A 122 7.02 0.68 -7.31
N THR A 123 7.09 -0.21 -8.29
CA THR A 123 5.96 -0.59 -9.11
C THR A 123 5.74 -2.07 -8.96
N PHE A 124 4.52 -2.48 -8.64
CA PHE A 124 4.09 -3.85 -8.54
C PHE A 124 3.20 -4.15 -9.74
N ARG A 125 3.46 -5.25 -10.43
CA ARG A 125 2.72 -5.61 -11.64
C ARG A 125 2.29 -7.06 -11.59
N TRP A 126 1.04 -7.30 -11.96
CA TRP A 126 0.52 -8.64 -12.19
C TRP A 126 1.00 -9.16 -13.55
N LEU A 127 1.75 -10.25 -13.55
CA LEU A 127 2.29 -10.90 -14.74
C LEU A 127 2.40 -12.41 -14.49
N ASP A 128 2.02 -13.23 -15.47
CA ASP A 128 2.16 -14.69 -15.41
C ASP A 128 1.56 -15.31 -14.14
N SER A 129 0.39 -14.81 -13.73
CA SER A 129 -0.33 -15.21 -12.51
C SER A 129 0.40 -14.93 -11.18
N ARG A 130 1.36 -14.00 -11.18
CA ARG A 130 2.13 -13.59 -10.00
C ARG A 130 2.35 -12.07 -9.99
N VAL A 131 2.73 -11.54 -8.84
CA VAL A 131 3.17 -10.14 -8.73
C VAL A 131 4.68 -10.08 -8.83
N TYR A 132 5.16 -9.21 -9.72
CA TYR A 132 6.56 -8.83 -9.80
C TYR A 132 6.72 -7.37 -9.41
N ARG A 133 7.82 -7.06 -8.73
CA ARG A 133 8.17 -5.68 -8.40
C ARG A 133 9.30 -5.16 -9.27
N SER A 134 9.31 -3.86 -9.47
CA SER A 134 10.42 -3.08 -10.03
C SER A 134 10.56 -1.76 -9.27
N GLY A 135 11.62 -1.01 -9.53
CA GLY A 135 11.92 0.24 -8.82
C GLY A 135 12.65 0.01 -7.51
N GLU A 136 12.64 1.01 -6.64
CA GLU A 136 13.46 1.05 -5.43
C GLU A 136 12.59 1.01 -4.17
N LEU A 137 13.02 0.21 -3.19
CA LEU A 137 12.46 0.22 -1.84
C LEU A 137 13.45 0.97 -0.94
N PRO A 138 13.00 1.56 0.17
CA PRO A 138 13.90 2.18 1.14
C PRO A 138 14.98 1.20 1.61
N TYR A 139 16.11 1.75 2.08
CA TYR A 139 17.21 0.93 2.57
C TYR A 139 16.76 0.01 3.72
N GLY A 140 17.18 -1.26 3.67
CA GLY A 140 16.82 -2.27 4.67
C GLY A 140 15.38 -2.80 4.57
N ILE A 141 14.57 -2.33 3.61
CA ILE A 141 13.21 -2.80 3.38
C ILE A 141 13.19 -3.87 2.29
N THR A 142 12.62 -5.02 2.64
CA THR A 142 12.44 -6.16 1.75
C THR A 142 10.98 -6.31 1.32
N SER A 143 10.79 -7.13 0.28
CA SER A 143 9.49 -7.50 -0.24
C SER A 143 9.55 -8.96 -0.66
N SER A 144 8.55 -9.71 -0.24
CA SER A 144 8.33 -11.10 -0.64
C SER A 144 8.01 -11.26 -2.12
N PHE A 145 7.66 -10.16 -2.81
CA PHE A 145 7.46 -10.19 -4.26
C PHE A 145 8.79 -10.10 -5.02
N PRO A 146 9.05 -11.02 -5.96
CA PRO A 146 10.32 -11.09 -6.67
C PRO A 146 10.52 -9.84 -7.54
N ARG A 147 11.78 -9.39 -7.63
CA ARG A 147 12.15 -8.31 -8.55
C ARG A 147 12.15 -8.84 -9.98
N ARG A 148 11.53 -8.11 -10.91
CA ARG A 148 11.58 -8.46 -12.34
C ARG A 148 13.04 -8.48 -12.81
N GLY A 149 13.51 -9.64 -13.26
CA GLY A 149 14.90 -9.87 -13.68
C GLY A 149 15.71 -10.80 -12.76
N ASP A 150 15.15 -11.27 -11.64
CA ASP A 150 15.81 -12.22 -10.73
C ASP A 150 15.72 -13.69 -11.21
N GLY A 151 15.02 -13.95 -12.32
CA GLY A 151 14.95 -15.26 -12.96
C GLY A 151 15.96 -15.35 -14.11
N LYS A 152 17.11 -15.96 -13.84
CA LYS A 152 17.98 -16.53 -14.88
C LYS A 152 17.90 -18.05 -14.84
#